data_AF-A0A2D5YNL2-F1
#
_entry.id   AF-A0A2D5YNL2-F1
#
_cell.length_a   1.000
_cell.length_b   1.000
_cell.length_c   1.000
_cell.angle_alpha   90.00
_cell.angle_beta   90.00
_cell.angle_gamma   90.00
#
_symmetry.space_group_name_H-M   'P 1'
#
loop_
_entity.id
_entity.type
_entity.pdbx_description
1 polymer ?
#
loop_
_entity_poly.entity_id
_entity_poly.type
_entity_poly.pdbx_seq_one_letter_code
_entity_poly.pdbx_strand_id
1 'polypeptide(L)'
;LLKVPTVEISLGESPLFKQGTMNLKSVIVTPHISLRSFKKKEVEGSRELKDLNYKIKYTDIISALQYIMGEISDFSNETISHDVTIYQPHTDGIGRYLMPIAGDYNEKIELERLCARALIHYKTTNKDDLTLIDKISTFDSTLLSNWIEHQKNAITDTSRDLLATLRGIIQLTNEKSSINNFLQALAVLFERCDDASDFIKIPAIRFRSRLEALNTSDLSASAKEVEGLLYEYKSDIQFQVEVIKTLQERMRKNTTTRKRNTSRTGAHDGTIARGL
;
A
#
# COMPACT_ATOMS: atom_id res chain seq x y z
N LEU A 1 1.23 -1.49 -28.07
CA LEU A 1 1.93 -2.45 -27.18
C LEU A 1 1.51 -3.86 -27.55
N LEU A 2 2.48 -4.79 -27.63
CA LEU A 2 2.25 -6.19 -28.00
C LEU A 2 1.24 -6.83 -27.03
N LYS A 3 0.14 -7.37 -27.56
CA LYS A 3 -0.93 -8.05 -26.81
C LYS A 3 -0.53 -9.46 -26.33
N VAL A 4 0.71 -9.88 -26.59
CA VAL A 4 1.21 -11.21 -26.27
C VAL A 4 1.46 -11.28 -24.75
N PRO A 5 0.83 -12.21 -24.01
CA PRO A 5 1.17 -12.48 -22.63
C PRO A 5 2.65 -12.87 -22.51
N THR A 6 3.31 -12.39 -21.46
CA THR A 6 4.74 -12.59 -21.24
C THR A 6 4.99 -13.01 -19.80
N VAL A 7 6.02 -13.83 -19.60
CA VAL A 7 6.63 -14.03 -18.29
C VAL A 7 7.85 -13.12 -18.23
N GLU A 8 7.79 -12.09 -17.40
CA GLU A 8 8.90 -11.17 -17.18
C GLU A 8 9.71 -11.64 -15.98
N ILE A 9 11.03 -11.69 -16.12
CA ILE A 9 11.94 -12.06 -15.02
C ILE A 9 12.62 -10.78 -14.52
N SER A 10 12.30 -10.35 -13.31
CA SER A 10 12.83 -9.12 -12.72
C SER A 10 14.03 -9.41 -11.83
N LEU A 11 15.23 -9.15 -12.35
CA LEU A 11 16.52 -9.46 -11.71
C LEU A 11 17.36 -8.23 -11.34
N GLY A 12 16.98 -7.05 -11.83
CA GLY A 12 17.85 -5.87 -11.85
C GLY A 12 17.76 -4.96 -10.63
N GLU A 13 18.44 -3.82 -10.72
CA GLU A 13 18.33 -2.72 -9.75
C GLU A 13 17.10 -1.82 -9.98
N SER A 14 16.39 -2.00 -11.10
CA SER A 14 15.20 -1.21 -11.40
C SER A 14 14.04 -1.52 -10.44
N PRO A 15 13.34 -0.50 -9.91
CA PRO A 15 12.17 -0.71 -9.07
C PRO A 15 11.08 -1.48 -9.83
N LEU A 16 10.79 -2.70 -9.38
CA LEU A 16 9.78 -3.59 -9.98
C LEU A 16 8.46 -2.88 -10.26
N PHE A 17 7.95 -2.15 -9.26
CA PHE A 17 6.67 -1.45 -9.32
C PHE A 17 6.66 -0.20 -10.22
N LYS A 18 7.78 0.12 -10.91
CA LYS A 18 7.89 1.24 -11.87
C LYS A 18 8.09 0.80 -13.33
N GLN A 19 8.56 -0.43 -13.59
CA GLN A 19 8.99 -0.85 -14.94
C GLN A 19 8.45 -2.21 -15.41
N GLY A 20 7.57 -2.85 -14.64
CA GLY A 20 6.99 -4.14 -15.03
C GLY A 20 6.00 -4.10 -16.21
N THR A 21 5.74 -5.28 -16.76
CA THR A 21 4.78 -5.49 -17.86
C THR A 21 3.42 -4.85 -17.62
N MET A 22 2.88 -4.22 -18.67
CA MET A 22 1.58 -3.55 -18.65
C MET A 22 0.44 -4.44 -19.16
N ASN A 23 0.74 -5.65 -19.60
CA ASN A 23 -0.24 -6.60 -20.09
C ASN A 23 -0.84 -7.39 -18.91
N LEU A 24 -2.15 -7.27 -18.69
CA LEU A 24 -2.87 -7.89 -17.56
C LEU A 24 -2.81 -9.42 -17.57
N LYS A 25 -2.51 -10.03 -18.72
CA LYS A 25 -2.32 -11.47 -18.86
C LYS A 25 -0.89 -11.92 -18.61
N SER A 26 0.04 -10.98 -18.41
CA SER A 26 1.44 -11.28 -18.12
C SER A 26 1.66 -11.43 -16.63
N VAL A 27 2.78 -12.04 -16.27
CA VAL A 27 3.22 -12.20 -14.89
C VAL A 27 4.68 -11.78 -14.77
N ILE A 28 5.07 -11.39 -13.57
CA ILE A 28 6.44 -11.02 -13.26
C ILE A 28 6.95 -11.95 -12.17
N VAL A 29 8.06 -12.63 -12.44
CA VAL A 29 8.77 -13.49 -11.49
C VAL A 29 9.97 -12.72 -10.95
N THR A 30 10.09 -12.62 -9.63
CA THR A 30 11.13 -11.86 -8.95
C THR A 30 11.58 -12.59 -7.69
N PRO A 31 12.84 -12.42 -7.24
CA PRO A 31 13.18 -12.72 -5.85
C PRO A 31 12.28 -11.91 -4.91
N HIS A 32 12.06 -12.44 -3.71
CA HIS A 32 11.25 -11.84 -2.67
C HIS A 32 11.63 -10.38 -2.45
N ILE A 33 10.64 -9.49 -2.50
CA ILE A 33 10.87 -8.04 -2.61
C ILE A 33 11.69 -7.47 -1.46
N SER A 34 11.53 -7.99 -0.24
CA SER A 34 12.29 -7.52 0.93
C SER A 34 13.77 -7.88 0.92
N LEU A 35 14.18 -8.82 0.07
CA LEU A 35 15.58 -9.20 -0.10
C LEU A 35 16.28 -8.33 -1.15
N ARG A 36 15.51 -7.59 -1.95
CA ARG A 36 16.05 -6.84 -3.09
C ARG A 36 16.56 -5.47 -2.66
N SER A 37 17.64 -5.04 -3.30
CA SER A 37 18.04 -3.63 -3.35
C SER A 37 17.85 -3.10 -4.77
N PHE A 38 17.39 -1.85 -4.84
CA PHE A 38 17.23 -1.11 -6.09
C PHE A 38 18.33 -0.06 -6.29
N LYS A 39 19.37 -0.08 -5.45
CA LYS A 39 20.51 0.82 -5.57
C LYS A 39 21.65 0.09 -6.26
N LYS A 40 22.00 0.55 -7.46
CA LYS A 40 23.09 0.02 -8.27
C LYS A 40 24.36 -0.30 -7.48
N LYS A 41 24.86 0.67 -6.71
CA LYS A 41 26.08 0.53 -5.92
C LYS A 41 26.00 -0.60 -4.88
N GLU A 42 24.83 -0.82 -4.27
CA GLU A 42 24.64 -1.89 -3.29
C GLU A 42 24.63 -3.26 -3.98
N VAL A 43 23.92 -3.37 -5.10
CA VAL A 43 23.85 -4.61 -5.90
C VAL A 43 25.22 -4.97 -6.49
N GLU A 44 25.95 -4.01 -7.05
CA GLU A 44 27.28 -4.23 -7.61
C GLU A 44 28.31 -4.64 -6.55
N GLY A 45 28.19 -4.11 -5.33
CA GLY A 45 29.09 -4.36 -4.21
C GLY A 45 28.78 -5.61 -3.39
N SER A 46 27.58 -6.20 -3.51
CA SER A 46 27.16 -7.36 -2.73
C SER A 46 27.02 -8.61 -3.58
N ARG A 47 27.82 -9.64 -3.27
CA ARG A 47 27.68 -10.96 -3.90
C ARG A 47 26.32 -11.60 -3.55
N GLU A 48 25.88 -11.44 -2.30
CA GLU A 48 24.60 -11.99 -1.84
C GLU A 48 23.42 -11.44 -2.64
N LEU A 49 23.40 -10.12 -2.92
CA LEU A 49 22.35 -9.50 -3.73
C LEU A 49 22.37 -9.97 -5.19
N LYS A 50 23.56 -10.24 -5.75
CA LYS A 50 23.67 -10.84 -7.09
C LYS A 50 23.17 -12.28 -7.09
N ASP A 51 23.47 -13.03 -6.02
CA ASP A 51 23.12 -14.44 -5.90
C ASP A 51 21.61 -14.67 -5.74
N LEU A 52 20.84 -13.65 -5.33
CA LEU A 52 19.36 -13.68 -5.34
C LEU A 52 18.79 -14.04 -6.71
N ASN A 53 19.47 -13.66 -7.80
CA ASN A 53 19.01 -13.97 -9.15
C ASN A 53 19.02 -15.47 -9.46
N TYR A 54 19.83 -16.26 -8.75
CA TYR A 54 19.86 -17.72 -8.89
C TYR A 54 18.78 -18.43 -8.06
N LYS A 55 18.01 -17.70 -7.24
CA LYS A 55 16.89 -18.29 -6.49
C LYS A 55 15.71 -18.65 -7.38
N ILE A 56 15.54 -17.94 -8.50
CA ILE A 56 14.52 -18.26 -9.50
C ILE A 56 14.98 -19.49 -10.28
N LYS A 57 14.21 -20.57 -10.19
CA LYS A 57 14.46 -21.82 -10.89
C LYS A 57 13.65 -21.88 -12.18
N TYR A 58 14.05 -22.79 -13.07
CA TYR A 58 13.31 -23.04 -14.31
C TYR A 58 11.87 -23.50 -14.03
N THR A 59 11.63 -24.22 -12.94
CA THR A 59 10.29 -24.66 -12.52
C THR A 59 9.35 -23.48 -12.30
N ASP A 60 9.83 -22.41 -11.66
CA ASP A 60 9.02 -21.21 -11.40
C ASP A 60 8.60 -20.54 -12.72
N ILE A 61 9.50 -20.54 -13.71
CA ILE A 61 9.27 -19.98 -15.04
C ILE A 61 8.27 -20.85 -15.82
N ILE A 62 8.40 -22.18 -15.75
CA ILE A 62 7.47 -23.10 -16.41
C ILE A 62 6.07 -22.98 -15.80
N SER A 63 5.92 -23.01 -14.47
CA SER A 63 4.60 -22.84 -13.83
C SER A 63 3.99 -21.48 -14.19
N ALA A 64 4.78 -20.41 -14.25
CA ALA A 64 4.33 -19.10 -14.72
C ALA A 64 3.86 -19.13 -16.19
N LEU A 65 4.55 -19.86 -17.07
CA LEU A 65 4.16 -20.05 -18.46
C LEU A 65 2.84 -20.82 -18.57
N GLN A 66 2.71 -21.93 -17.85
CA GLN A 66 1.48 -22.74 -17.81
C GLN A 66 0.28 -21.92 -17.35
N TYR A 67 0.47 -21.05 -16.35
CA TYR A 67 -0.57 -20.13 -15.88
C TYR A 67 -1.01 -19.14 -16.97
N ILE A 68 -0.07 -18.46 -17.65
CA ILE A 68 -0.44 -17.50 -18.70
C ILE A 68 -1.00 -18.18 -19.97
N MET A 69 -0.68 -19.45 -20.19
CA MET A 69 -1.23 -20.30 -21.25
C MET A 69 -2.61 -20.87 -20.90
N GLY A 70 -3.04 -20.76 -19.64
CA GLY A 70 -4.32 -21.28 -19.15
C GLY A 70 -4.33 -22.79 -18.91
N GLU A 71 -3.16 -23.43 -18.83
CA GLU A 71 -3.04 -24.85 -18.46
C GLU A 71 -3.33 -25.07 -16.97
N ILE A 72 -3.04 -24.06 -16.14
CA ILE A 72 -3.39 -24.01 -14.72
C ILE A 72 -4.20 -22.75 -14.40
N SER A 73 -5.17 -22.86 -13.50
CA SER A 73 -6.03 -21.74 -13.07
C SER A 73 -5.44 -20.92 -11.93
N ASP A 74 -4.61 -21.55 -11.11
CA ASP A 74 -3.95 -20.99 -9.94
C ASP A 74 -2.69 -21.80 -9.61
N PHE A 75 -1.93 -21.35 -8.62
CA PHE A 75 -0.66 -21.96 -8.20
C PHE A 75 -0.81 -22.87 -6.97
N SER A 76 -2.02 -23.29 -6.60
CA SER A 76 -2.26 -24.02 -5.33
C SER A 76 -1.55 -25.38 -5.29
N ASN A 77 -1.34 -26.01 -6.44
CA ASN A 77 -0.65 -27.30 -6.59
C ASN A 77 0.80 -27.15 -7.08
N GLU A 78 1.26 -25.92 -7.31
CA GLU A 78 2.58 -25.62 -7.84
C GLU A 78 3.56 -25.32 -6.70
N THR A 79 4.75 -25.92 -6.74
CA THR A 79 5.81 -25.58 -5.79
C THR A 79 6.67 -24.47 -6.36
N ILE A 80 6.38 -23.23 -5.96
CA ILE A 80 7.24 -22.09 -6.26
C ILE A 80 8.46 -22.12 -5.33
N SER A 81 9.64 -21.82 -5.88
CA SER A 81 10.89 -21.80 -5.13
C SER A 81 10.82 -20.83 -3.95
N HIS A 82 11.50 -21.19 -2.86
CA HIS A 82 11.61 -20.34 -1.67
C HIS A 82 12.22 -18.98 -2.03
N ASP A 83 11.71 -17.92 -1.40
CA ASP A 83 12.07 -16.52 -1.64
C ASP A 83 11.85 -16.05 -3.09
N VAL A 84 10.90 -16.65 -3.82
CA VAL A 84 10.45 -16.18 -5.14
C VAL A 84 8.99 -15.76 -5.04
N THR A 85 8.67 -14.62 -5.64
CA THR A 85 7.31 -14.11 -5.73
C THR A 85 6.89 -13.98 -7.19
N ILE A 86 5.66 -14.38 -7.50
CA ILE A 86 5.03 -14.14 -8.80
C ILE A 86 3.98 -13.06 -8.63
N TYR A 87 4.10 -11.98 -9.41
CA TYR A 87 3.16 -10.87 -9.42
C TYR A 87 2.35 -10.84 -10.72
N GLN A 88 1.10 -10.38 -10.63
CA GLN A 88 0.25 -10.09 -11.78
C GLN A 88 -0.13 -8.60 -11.82
N PRO A 89 -0.12 -7.96 -13.00
CA PRO A 89 -0.65 -6.62 -13.17
C PRO A 89 -2.17 -6.59 -13.06
N HIS A 90 -2.66 -5.59 -12.34
CA HIS A 90 -4.06 -5.19 -12.26
C HIS A 90 -4.20 -3.71 -12.60
N THR A 91 -5.43 -3.29 -12.86
CA THR A 91 -5.77 -1.89 -13.14
C THR A 91 -6.80 -1.37 -12.16
N ASP A 92 -6.68 -0.07 -11.88
CA ASP A 92 -7.66 0.74 -11.16
C ASP A 92 -7.93 2.05 -11.94
N GLY A 93 -8.70 2.96 -11.35
CA GLY A 93 -9.04 4.24 -11.98
C GLY A 93 -7.87 5.19 -12.21
N ILE A 94 -6.69 4.92 -11.66
CA ILE A 94 -5.50 5.79 -11.73
C ILE A 94 -4.26 5.08 -12.30
N GLY A 95 -4.43 3.89 -12.89
CA GLY A 95 -3.37 3.20 -13.60
C GLY A 95 -3.28 1.72 -13.24
N ARG A 96 -2.04 1.23 -13.14
CA ARG A 96 -1.73 -0.18 -12.90
C ARG A 96 -1.02 -0.37 -11.58
N TYR A 97 -1.26 -1.51 -10.95
CA TYR A 97 -0.55 -1.98 -9.77
C TYR A 97 -0.30 -3.48 -9.89
N LEU A 98 0.71 -3.99 -9.19
CA LEU A 98 0.99 -5.42 -9.12
C LEU A 98 0.34 -6.02 -7.88
N MET A 99 -0.07 -7.28 -7.95
CA MET A 99 -0.48 -8.09 -6.79
C MET A 99 0.32 -9.38 -6.77
N PRO A 100 0.77 -9.86 -5.60
CA PRO A 100 1.30 -11.21 -5.50
C PRO A 100 0.18 -12.21 -5.80
N ILE A 101 0.48 -13.22 -6.62
CA ILE A 101 -0.44 -14.31 -6.96
C ILE A 101 0.09 -15.68 -6.55
N ALA A 102 1.40 -15.81 -6.30
CA ALA A 102 2.04 -17.05 -5.85
C ALA A 102 3.43 -16.81 -5.25
N GLY A 103 3.94 -17.84 -4.58
CA GLY A 103 5.27 -17.85 -3.96
C GLY A 103 5.33 -17.15 -2.62
N ASP A 104 6.54 -16.91 -2.14
CA ASP A 104 6.79 -16.26 -0.86
C ASP A 104 6.68 -14.74 -1.00
N TYR A 105 5.91 -14.10 -0.14
CA TYR A 105 5.85 -12.64 -0.04
C TYR A 105 5.57 -12.21 1.39
N ASN A 106 6.07 -11.02 1.75
CA ASN A 106 5.81 -10.43 3.04
C ASN A 106 4.45 -9.73 3.03
N GLU A 107 3.44 -10.39 3.62
CA GLU A 107 2.08 -9.86 3.69
C GLU A 107 2.00 -8.46 4.29
N LYS A 108 2.87 -8.12 5.24
CA LYS A 108 2.86 -6.82 5.91
C LYS A 108 3.33 -5.70 4.96
N ILE A 109 4.35 -5.96 4.15
CA ILE A 109 4.83 -5.02 3.12
C ILE A 109 3.79 -4.87 2.01
N GLU A 110 3.18 -5.97 1.58
CA GLU A 110 2.16 -5.93 0.53
C GLU A 110 0.90 -5.21 0.98
N LEU A 111 0.45 -5.47 2.22
CA LEU A 111 -0.67 -4.75 2.83
C LEU A 111 -0.40 -3.25 2.85
N GLU A 112 0.76 -2.82 3.33
CA GLU A 112 1.16 -1.42 3.37
C GLU A 112 1.13 -0.77 1.98
N ARG A 113 1.77 -1.41 0.99
CA ARG A 113 1.83 -0.94 -0.40
C ARG A 113 0.45 -0.80 -1.03
N LEU A 114 -0.44 -1.77 -0.81
CA LEU A 114 -1.78 -1.79 -1.40
C LEU A 114 -2.71 -0.76 -0.71
N CYS A 115 -2.60 -0.60 0.60
CA CYS A 115 -3.31 0.45 1.33
C CYS A 115 -2.84 1.85 0.92
N ALA A 116 -1.54 2.05 0.76
CA ALA A 116 -0.99 3.29 0.21
C ALA A 116 -1.51 3.58 -1.22
N ARG A 117 -1.62 2.55 -2.06
CA ARG A 117 -2.24 2.68 -3.39
C ARG A 117 -3.71 3.07 -3.30
N ALA A 118 -4.48 2.47 -2.38
CA ALA A 118 -5.88 2.81 -2.15
C ALA A 118 -6.05 4.27 -1.71
N LEU A 119 -5.16 4.79 -0.86
CA LEU A 119 -5.12 6.20 -0.48
C LEU A 119 -4.90 7.12 -1.69
N ILE A 120 -3.90 6.81 -2.53
CA ILE A 120 -3.62 7.60 -3.73
C ILE A 120 -4.82 7.56 -4.68
N HIS A 121 -5.45 6.39 -4.87
CA HIS A 121 -6.65 6.25 -5.69
C HIS A 121 -7.78 7.13 -5.19
N TYR A 122 -8.11 7.03 -3.89
CA TYR A 122 -9.17 7.83 -3.28
C TYR A 122 -8.89 9.31 -3.45
N LYS A 123 -7.67 9.75 -3.13
CA LYS A 123 -7.27 11.15 -3.26
C LYS A 123 -7.39 11.69 -4.68
N THR A 124 -7.01 10.91 -5.69
CA THR A 124 -7.01 11.36 -7.08
C THR A 124 -8.40 11.31 -7.71
N THR A 125 -9.26 10.38 -7.30
CA THR A 125 -10.57 10.14 -7.94
C THR A 125 -11.77 10.57 -7.09
N ASN A 126 -11.53 10.88 -5.82
CA ASN A 126 -12.54 11.07 -4.78
C ASN A 126 -13.53 9.88 -4.66
N LYS A 127 -13.04 8.66 -4.95
CA LYS A 127 -13.80 7.41 -4.95
C LYS A 127 -12.95 6.25 -4.45
N ASP A 128 -13.56 5.35 -3.70
CA ASP A 128 -12.93 4.10 -3.30
C ASP A 128 -12.71 3.17 -4.51
N ASP A 129 -11.54 2.52 -4.57
CA ASP A 129 -11.36 1.34 -5.40
C ASP A 129 -11.85 0.11 -4.62
N LEU A 130 -13.14 -0.18 -4.77
CA LEU A 130 -13.76 -1.32 -4.09
C LEU A 130 -13.14 -2.65 -4.50
N THR A 131 -12.58 -2.77 -5.71
CA THR A 131 -11.94 -4.01 -6.17
C THR A 131 -10.62 -4.23 -5.45
N LEU A 132 -9.80 -3.18 -5.32
CA LEU A 132 -8.57 -3.23 -4.55
C LEU A 132 -8.86 -3.46 -3.06
N ILE A 133 -9.84 -2.76 -2.49
CA ILE A 133 -10.21 -2.94 -1.07
C ILE A 133 -10.72 -4.36 -0.82
N ASP A 134 -11.52 -4.93 -1.73
CA ASP A 134 -11.98 -6.33 -1.62
C ASP A 134 -10.78 -7.29 -1.63
N LYS A 135 -9.75 -7.06 -2.46
CA LYS A 135 -8.51 -7.84 -2.42
C LYS A 135 -7.69 -7.64 -1.14
N ILE A 136 -7.58 -6.42 -0.62
CA ILE A 136 -6.89 -6.17 0.65
C ILE A 136 -7.62 -6.91 1.78
N SER A 137 -8.95 -6.96 1.74
CA SER A 137 -9.77 -7.62 2.75
C SER A 137 -9.68 -9.16 2.77
N THR A 138 -8.93 -9.78 1.84
CA THR A 138 -8.64 -11.22 1.86
C THR A 138 -7.38 -11.59 2.63
N PHE A 139 -6.54 -10.61 3.01
CA PHE A 139 -5.37 -10.83 3.87
C PHE A 139 -5.79 -11.38 5.24
N ASP A 140 -4.82 -11.91 6.00
CA ASP A 140 -5.09 -12.42 7.34
C ASP A 140 -5.81 -11.37 8.21
N SER A 141 -6.89 -11.82 8.86
CA SER A 141 -7.79 -10.93 9.60
C SER A 141 -7.13 -10.30 10.83
N THR A 142 -6.19 -11.01 11.46
CA THR A 142 -5.47 -10.52 12.64
C THR A 142 -4.43 -9.51 12.21
N LEU A 143 -3.65 -9.80 11.17
CA LEU A 143 -2.70 -8.86 10.55
C LEU A 143 -3.40 -7.56 10.15
N LEU A 144 -4.53 -7.66 9.45
CA LEU A 144 -5.28 -6.52 8.96
C LEU A 144 -5.88 -5.69 10.10
N SER A 145 -6.43 -6.35 11.13
CA SER A 145 -6.99 -5.65 12.30
C SER A 145 -5.91 -4.89 13.07
N ASN A 146 -4.75 -5.51 13.28
CA ASN A 146 -3.59 -4.89 13.92
C ASN A 146 -3.07 -3.69 13.11
N TRP A 147 -3.00 -3.84 11.78
CA TRP A 147 -2.61 -2.75 10.89
C TRP A 147 -3.58 -1.58 11.01
N ILE A 148 -4.89 -1.82 10.93
CA ILE A 148 -5.90 -0.76 11.05
C ILE A 148 -5.80 -0.01 12.37
N GLU A 149 -5.64 -0.73 13.49
CA GLU A 149 -5.52 -0.09 14.80
C GLU A 149 -4.25 0.76 14.90
N HIS A 150 -3.13 0.26 14.37
CA HIS A 150 -1.90 1.03 14.29
C HIS A 150 -2.08 2.32 13.48
N GLN A 151 -2.71 2.24 12.29
CA GLN A 151 -2.93 3.42 11.46
C GLN A 151 -3.90 4.43 12.11
N LYS A 152 -4.91 3.97 12.86
CA LYS A 152 -5.83 4.87 13.59
C LYS A 152 -5.11 5.70 14.66
N ASN A 153 -4.20 5.07 15.39
CA ASN A 153 -3.37 5.75 16.38
C ASN A 153 -2.44 6.76 15.70
N ALA A 154 -1.76 6.36 14.62
CA ALA A 154 -0.90 7.25 13.84
C ALA A 154 -1.66 8.45 13.23
N ILE A 155 -2.88 8.23 12.71
CA ILE A 155 -3.76 9.30 12.22
C ILE A 155 -4.15 10.26 13.34
N THR A 156 -4.46 9.73 14.53
CA THR A 156 -4.85 10.53 15.70
C THR A 156 -3.69 11.43 16.15
N ASP A 157 -2.49 10.87 16.22
CA ASP A 157 -1.29 11.62 16.58
C ASP A 157 -0.94 12.66 15.51
N THR A 158 -0.97 12.28 14.22
CA THR A 158 -0.78 13.22 13.10
C THR A 158 -1.81 14.36 13.12
N SER A 159 -3.08 14.05 13.42
CA SER A 159 -4.14 15.06 13.54
C SER A 159 -3.89 16.01 14.71
N ARG A 160 -3.36 15.51 15.83
CA ARG A 160 -3.00 16.33 17.00
C ARG A 160 -1.89 17.32 16.65
N ASP A 161 -0.84 16.84 15.98
CA ASP A 161 0.31 17.65 15.58
C ASP A 161 -0.08 18.70 14.53
N LEU A 162 -0.95 18.31 13.58
CA LEU A 162 -1.50 19.23 12.58
C LEU A 162 -2.33 20.34 13.22
N LEU A 163 -3.19 20.00 14.19
CA LEU A 163 -3.99 20.98 14.92
C LEU A 163 -3.13 21.93 15.76
N ALA A 164 -2.06 21.42 16.40
CA ALA A 164 -1.11 22.26 17.11
C ALA A 164 -0.43 23.26 16.16
N THR A 165 -0.03 22.79 14.97
CA THR A 165 0.60 23.62 13.92
C THR A 165 -0.37 24.67 13.37
N LEU A 166 -1.64 24.30 13.11
CA LEU A 166 -2.70 25.22 12.71
C LEU A 166 -2.98 26.30 13.77
N ARG A 167 -2.99 25.94 15.06
CA ARG A 167 -3.12 26.94 16.13
C ARG A 167 -1.92 27.87 16.18
N GLY A 168 -0.72 27.33 16.00
CA GLY A 168 0.52 28.11 15.95
C GLY A 168 0.52 29.15 14.84
N ILE A 169 0.04 28.79 13.64
CA ILE A 169 0.01 29.75 12.51
C ILE A 169 -1.05 30.83 12.69
N ILE A 170 -2.21 30.49 13.24
CA ILE A 170 -3.26 31.48 13.58
C ILE A 170 -2.76 32.46 14.66
N GLN A 171 -1.98 31.98 15.62
CA GLN A 171 -1.34 32.85 16.61
C GLN A 171 -0.28 33.75 15.97
N LEU A 172 0.53 33.22 15.05
CA LEU A 172 1.54 34.00 14.33
C LEU A 172 0.94 35.16 13.53
N THR A 173 -0.25 34.98 12.94
CA THR A 173 -0.96 36.05 12.23
C THR A 173 -1.41 37.19 13.16
N ASN A 174 -1.61 36.92 14.45
CA ASN A 174 -2.05 37.90 15.45
C ASN A 174 -0.87 38.50 16.25
N GLU A 175 0.14 37.68 16.55
CA GLU A 175 1.28 38.03 17.40
C GLU A 175 2.59 37.44 16.84
N LYS A 176 3.48 38.29 16.33
CA LYS A 176 4.78 37.87 15.76
C LYS A 176 5.69 37.14 16.77
N SER A 177 5.48 37.34 18.08
CA SER A 177 6.20 36.64 19.16
C SER A 177 5.96 35.12 19.17
N SER A 178 4.87 34.64 18.56
CA SER A 178 4.50 33.22 18.55
C SER A 178 5.23 32.38 17.49
N ILE A 179 6.18 32.96 16.75
CA ILE A 179 6.90 32.28 15.67
C ILE A 179 7.64 31.03 16.15
N ASN A 180 8.27 31.07 17.32
CA ASN A 180 9.01 29.92 17.86
C ASN A 180 8.08 28.75 18.19
N ASN A 181 6.88 29.02 18.71
CA ASN A 181 5.88 27.99 18.99
C ASN A 181 5.38 27.34 17.69
N PHE A 182 5.15 28.15 16.66
CA PHE A 182 4.79 27.63 15.34
C PHE A 182 5.91 26.76 14.74
N LEU A 183 7.16 27.23 14.76
CA LEU A 183 8.30 26.46 14.24
C LEU A 183 8.51 25.15 14.98
N GLN A 184 8.31 25.13 16.30
CA GLN A 184 8.40 23.91 17.09
C GLN A 184 7.26 22.92 16.74
N ALA A 185 6.02 23.39 16.61
CA ALA A 185 4.91 22.55 16.19
C ALA A 185 5.10 21.99 14.77
N LEU A 186 5.61 22.82 13.86
CA LEU A 186 5.93 22.42 12.49
C LEU A 186 7.05 21.37 12.45
N ALA A 187 8.08 21.51 13.29
CA ALA A 187 9.16 20.52 13.40
C ALA A 187 8.63 19.15 13.84
N VAL A 188 7.74 19.11 14.85
CA VAL A 188 7.07 17.87 15.28
C VAL A 188 6.19 17.29 14.15
N LEU A 189 5.44 18.13 13.44
CA LEU A 189 4.64 17.68 12.30
C LEU A 189 5.50 17.05 11.19
N PHE A 190 6.73 17.55 10.99
CA PHE A 190 7.66 17.00 10.02
C PHE A 190 8.23 15.63 10.39
N GLU A 191 8.24 15.25 11.66
CA GLU A 191 8.60 13.88 12.06
C GLU A 191 7.66 12.83 11.42
N ARG A 192 6.45 13.22 11.01
CA ARG A 192 5.51 12.37 10.25
C ARG A 192 5.99 12.03 8.84
N CYS A 193 6.98 12.75 8.31
CA CYS A 193 7.62 12.40 7.04
C CYS A 193 8.54 11.16 7.16
N ASP A 194 8.92 10.79 8.38
CA ASP A 194 9.80 9.65 8.66
C ASP A 194 9.02 8.47 9.27
N ASP A 195 7.69 8.50 9.20
CA ASP A 195 6.83 7.40 9.65
C ASP A 195 7.12 6.11 8.85
N ALA A 196 7.08 4.97 9.55
CA ALA A 196 7.31 3.66 8.94
C ALA A 196 6.21 3.25 7.95
N SER A 197 5.00 3.79 8.14
CA SER A 197 3.83 3.56 7.29
C SER A 197 3.84 4.50 6.09
N ASP A 198 3.94 3.94 4.88
CA ASP A 198 3.79 4.72 3.64
C ASP A 198 2.40 5.37 3.56
N PHE A 199 1.38 4.70 4.09
CA PHE A 199 0.02 5.22 4.18
C PHE A 199 -0.05 6.53 4.98
N ILE A 200 0.73 6.67 6.07
CA ILE A 200 0.82 7.90 6.88
C ILE A 200 1.76 8.93 6.25
N LYS A 201 2.92 8.45 5.80
CA LYS A 201 4.03 9.27 5.31
C LYS A 201 3.72 9.99 4.01
N ILE A 202 2.96 9.40 3.08
CA ILE A 202 2.73 9.99 1.75
C ILE A 202 2.12 11.41 1.83
N PRO A 203 1.02 11.64 2.58
CA PRO A 203 0.50 12.99 2.80
C PRO A 203 1.52 13.95 3.45
N ALA A 204 2.28 13.48 4.45
CA ALA A 204 3.28 14.29 5.15
C ALA A 204 4.40 14.76 4.19
N ILE A 205 4.95 13.85 3.39
CA ILE A 205 5.96 14.16 2.37
C ILE A 205 5.40 15.17 1.37
N ARG A 206 4.18 14.97 0.89
CA ARG A 206 3.55 15.91 -0.06
C ARG A 206 3.41 17.31 0.55
N PHE A 207 2.94 17.40 1.80
CA PHE A 207 2.84 18.67 2.51
C PHE A 207 4.21 19.34 2.60
N ARG A 208 5.23 18.63 3.09
CA ARG A 208 6.61 19.13 3.20
C ARG A 208 7.17 19.61 1.87
N SER A 209 7.07 18.81 0.80
CA SER A 209 7.58 19.20 -0.52
C SER A 209 6.89 20.45 -1.07
N ARG A 210 5.58 20.63 -0.82
CA ARG A 210 4.88 21.85 -1.22
C ARG A 210 5.27 23.05 -0.38
N LEU A 211 5.54 22.84 0.90
CA LEU A 211 6.02 23.89 1.80
C LEU A 211 7.43 24.37 1.38
N GLU A 212 8.34 23.44 1.11
CA GLU A 212 9.71 23.73 0.65
C GLU A 212 9.73 24.43 -0.73
N ALA A 213 8.69 24.23 -1.54
CA ALA A 213 8.53 24.87 -2.84
C ALA A 213 7.90 26.28 -2.77
N LEU A 214 7.48 26.76 -1.58
CA LEU A 214 6.96 28.12 -1.44
C LEU A 214 8.08 29.12 -1.69
N ASN A 215 7.86 30.01 -2.65
CA ASN A 215 8.83 31.02 -3.06
C ASN A 215 8.26 32.43 -2.81
N THR A 216 8.01 32.74 -1.53
CA THR A 216 7.44 34.03 -1.11
C THR A 216 8.40 34.79 -0.21
N SER A 217 8.56 36.09 -0.49
CA SER A 217 9.43 37.01 0.26
C SER A 217 8.68 37.83 1.32
N ASP A 218 7.34 37.77 1.34
CA ASP A 218 6.49 38.45 2.31
C ASP A 218 5.93 37.45 3.35
N LEU A 219 6.27 37.66 4.62
CA LEU A 219 5.86 36.83 5.75
C LEU A 219 4.35 36.65 5.87
N SER A 220 3.55 37.69 5.55
CA SER A 220 2.09 37.60 5.65
C SER A 220 1.49 36.74 4.54
N ALA A 221 2.01 36.87 3.32
CA ALA A 221 1.64 36.02 2.19
C ALA A 221 2.06 34.57 2.44
N SER A 222 3.29 34.36 2.95
CA SER A 222 3.78 33.03 3.33
C SER A 222 2.90 32.38 4.39
N ALA A 223 2.50 33.09 5.46
CA ALA A 223 1.66 32.52 6.51
C ALA A 223 0.31 32.00 5.97
N LYS A 224 -0.32 32.75 5.06
CA LYS A 224 -1.59 32.34 4.43
C LYS A 224 -1.43 31.13 3.51
N GLU A 225 -0.35 31.06 2.75
CA GLU A 225 -0.05 29.91 1.88
C GLU A 225 0.22 28.65 2.71
N VAL A 226 1.01 28.76 3.77
CA VAL A 226 1.29 27.67 4.70
C VAL A 226 0.00 27.20 5.37
N GLU A 227 -0.87 28.11 5.81
CA GLU A 227 -2.19 27.76 6.35
C GLU A 227 -3.02 26.97 5.33
N GLY A 228 -3.05 27.40 4.07
CA GLY A 228 -3.69 26.68 2.97
C GLY A 228 -3.16 25.25 2.82
N LEU A 229 -1.84 25.06 2.86
CA LEU A 229 -1.22 23.74 2.81
C LEU A 229 -1.56 22.86 4.01
N LEU A 230 -1.68 23.44 5.22
CA LEU A 230 -2.11 22.70 6.42
C LEU A 230 -3.56 22.23 6.30
N TYR A 231 -4.46 23.02 5.71
CA TYR A 231 -5.84 22.59 5.44
C TYR A 231 -5.91 21.51 4.35
N GLU A 232 -5.07 21.58 3.32
CA GLU A 232 -4.96 20.47 2.36
C GLU A 232 -4.47 19.19 3.03
N TYR A 233 -3.47 19.28 3.92
CA TYR A 233 -3.00 18.12 4.67
C TYR A 233 -4.11 17.55 5.58
N LYS A 234 -4.93 18.42 6.20
CA LYS A 234 -6.13 17.99 6.93
C LYS A 234 -7.09 17.19 6.04
N SER A 235 -7.31 17.63 4.80
CA SER A 235 -8.14 16.91 3.82
C SER A 235 -7.53 15.54 3.51
N ASP A 236 -6.20 15.44 3.40
CA ASP A 236 -5.52 14.17 3.16
C ASP A 236 -5.68 13.18 4.31
N ILE A 237 -5.64 13.66 5.55
CA ILE A 237 -5.93 12.84 6.73
C ILE A 237 -7.37 12.33 6.69
N GLN A 238 -8.32 13.14 6.23
CA GLN A 238 -9.71 12.68 6.06
C GLN A 238 -9.82 11.57 5.02
N PHE A 239 -9.04 11.61 3.94
CA PHE A 239 -8.97 10.53 2.97
C PHE A 239 -8.41 9.24 3.58
N GLN A 240 -7.39 9.33 4.45
CA GLN A 240 -6.88 8.17 5.20
C GLN A 240 -7.98 7.55 6.08
N VAL A 241 -8.76 8.38 6.77
CA VAL A 241 -9.88 7.92 7.61
C VAL A 241 -10.94 7.20 6.78
N GLU A 242 -11.30 7.72 5.60
CA GLU A 242 -12.32 7.08 4.76
C GLU A 242 -11.84 5.73 4.23
N VAL A 243 -10.59 5.62 3.76
CA VAL A 243 -10.03 4.33 3.31
C VAL A 243 -10.06 3.28 4.43
N ILE A 244 -9.68 3.66 5.66
CA ILE A 244 -9.74 2.75 6.82
C ILE A 244 -11.19 2.32 7.08
N LYS A 245 -12.13 3.26 7.05
CA LYS A 245 -13.56 2.98 7.29
C LYS A 245 -14.11 2.00 6.25
N THR A 246 -13.88 2.26 4.96
CA THR A 246 -14.30 1.36 3.88
C THR A 246 -13.71 -0.03 4.04
N LEU A 247 -12.43 -0.12 4.40
CA LEU A 247 -11.75 -1.39 4.65
C LEU A 247 -12.37 -2.17 5.83
N GLN A 248 -12.65 -1.49 6.95
CA GLN A 248 -13.33 -2.10 8.10
C GLN A 248 -14.74 -2.61 7.74
N GLU A 249 -15.49 -1.87 6.94
CA GLU A 249 -16.81 -2.29 6.48
C GLU A 249 -16.73 -3.56 5.61
N ARG A 250 -15.74 -3.64 4.72
CA ARG A 250 -15.51 -4.83 3.87
C ARG A 250 -15.08 -6.05 4.67
N MET A 251 -14.19 -5.89 5.65
CA MET A 251 -13.81 -6.98 6.56
C MET A 251 -15.01 -7.58 7.31
N ARG A 252 -15.92 -6.73 7.80
CA ARG A 252 -17.15 -7.17 8.49
C ARG A 252 -18.06 -7.96 7.57
N LYS A 253 -18.23 -7.52 6.32
CA LYS A 253 -19.02 -8.23 5.29
C LYS A 253 -18.42 -9.62 4.99
N ASN A 254 -17.11 -9.71 4.80
CA ASN A 254 -16.44 -11.00 4.51
C ASN A 254 -16.55 -11.99 5.68
N THR A 255 -16.43 -11.50 6.92
CA THR A 255 -16.61 -12.32 8.13
C THR A 255 -18.04 -12.87 8.24
N THR A 256 -19.03 -12.03 7.92
CA THR A 256 -20.46 -12.42 7.98
C THR A 256 -20.80 -13.44 6.89
N THR A 257 -20.28 -13.26 5.68
CA THR A 257 -20.46 -14.21 4.57
C THR A 257 -19.80 -15.56 4.86
N ARG A 258 -18.58 -15.57 5.41
CA ARG A 258 -17.91 -16.82 5.83
C ARG A 258 -18.73 -17.58 6.89
N LYS A 259 -19.21 -16.90 7.93
CA LYS A 259 -20.06 -17.51 8.98
C LYS A 259 -21.37 -18.10 8.43
N ARG A 260 -21.97 -17.48 7.42
CA ARG A 260 -23.20 -17.96 6.77
C ARG A 260 -22.97 -19.19 5.87
N ASN A 261 -21.79 -19.31 5.28
CA ASN A 261 -21.43 -20.48 4.46
C ASN A 261 -21.02 -21.67 5.33
N THR A 262 -20.38 -21.45 6.47
CA THR A 262 -20.08 -22.51 7.45
C THR A 262 -21.32 -23.03 8.16
N SER A 263 -22.33 -22.18 8.41
CA SER A 263 -23.60 -22.64 9.00
C SER A 263 -24.50 -23.39 8.01
N ARG A 264 -24.40 -23.11 6.71
CA ARG A 264 -25.11 -23.87 5.66
C ARG A 264 -24.50 -25.25 5.39
N THR A 265 -23.19 -25.38 5.48
CA THR A 265 -22.50 -26.68 5.33
C THR A 265 -22.74 -27.59 6.53
N GLY A 266 -22.77 -27.06 7.75
CA GLY A 266 -23.13 -27.82 8.96
C GLY A 266 -24.60 -28.24 9.06
N ALA A 267 -25.51 -27.65 8.26
CA ALA A 267 -26.93 -28.02 8.24
C ALA A 267 -27.26 -29.17 7.26
N HIS A 268 -26.33 -29.55 6.38
CA HIS A 268 -26.54 -30.60 5.38
C HIS A 268 -26.11 -32.00 5.86
N ASP A 269 -25.33 -32.10 6.94
CA ASP A 269 -24.88 -33.35 7.58
C ASP A 269 -25.81 -33.85 8.70
N GLY A 270 -26.93 -33.16 8.95
CA GLY A 270 -27.85 -33.48 10.06
C GLY A 270 -29.04 -34.39 9.71
N THR A 271 -29.21 -34.81 8.45
CA THR A 271 -30.48 -35.42 7.98
C THR A 271 -30.34 -36.84 7.42
N ILE A 272 -29.36 -37.63 7.88
CA ILE A 272 -29.37 -39.09 7.65
C ILE A 272 -28.97 -39.80 8.95
N ALA A 273 -29.89 -39.85 9.91
CA ALA A 273 -29.98 -40.93 10.90
C ALA A 273 -31.19 -40.70 11.80
N ARG A 274 -32.34 -41.29 11.45
CA ARG A 274 -33.34 -41.89 12.37
C ARG A 274 -34.59 -42.26 11.60
N GLY A 275 -34.87 -43.56 11.52
CA GLY A 275 -36.16 -44.08 11.09
C GLY A 275 -36.03 -45.40 10.36
N LEU A 276 -36.09 -46.47 11.16
CA LEU A 276 -36.44 -47.88 10.85
C LEU A 276 -37.08 -48.14 9.48
#